data_AF-A0A967UI90-F1
#
_entry.id   AF-A0A967UI90-F1
#
_cell.length_a   1.000
_cell.length_b   1.000
_cell.length_c   1.000
_cell.angle_alpha   90.00
_cell.angle_beta   90.00
_cell.angle_gamma   90.00
#
_symmetry.space_group_name_H-M   'P 1'
#
loop_
_entity.id
_entity.type
_entity.pdbx_description
1 polymer ?
#
loop_
_entity_poly.entity_id
_entity_poly.type
_entity_poly.pdbx_seq_one_letter_code
_entity_poly.pdbx_strand_id
1 'polypeptide(L)'
;RIDYIRKVFLFTHLTGLTTGALILAGTALFAGAEVIAFPTILLCIVVGYFAGALSYLFVQNTLARQLRRQLELLQPLIGAAPNGGMTVEQLLGQVEDSVGQVDELIGTVLGTVDNIQPHYASVNTTILELADRARIGLAAAESKQ
;
A
#
# COMPACT_ATOMS: atom_id res chain seq x y z
N ARG A 1 -2.41 6.22 21.78
CA ARG A 1 -2.41 5.29 20.63
C ARG A 1 -1.04 4.60 20.65
N ILE A 2 -0.94 3.28 20.76
CA ILE A 2 0.37 2.60 20.77
C ILE A 2 0.82 2.45 19.32
N ASP A 3 2.01 2.96 18.98
CA ASP A 3 2.58 2.90 17.64
C ASP A 3 2.78 1.46 17.16
N TYR A 4 2.58 1.24 15.86
CA TYR A 4 2.61 -0.09 15.25
C TYR A 4 3.95 -0.79 15.47
N ILE A 5 5.06 -0.06 15.26
CA ILE A 5 6.41 -0.57 15.52
C ILE A 5 6.57 -1.05 16.97
N ARG A 6 5.97 -0.35 17.95
CA ARG A 6 6.08 -0.72 19.37
C ARG A 6 5.34 -2.03 19.69
N LYS A 7 4.21 -2.28 19.02
CA LYS A 7 3.49 -3.56 19.14
C LYS A 7 4.27 -4.71 18.51
N VAL A 8 4.83 -4.49 17.32
CA VAL A 8 5.65 -5.49 16.62
C VAL A 8 6.89 -5.82 17.46
N PHE A 9 7.56 -4.83 18.02
CA PHE A 9 8.69 -5.01 18.92
C PHE A 9 8.34 -5.89 20.13
N LEU A 10 7.24 -5.57 20.81
CA LEU A 10 6.79 -6.35 21.97
C LEU A 10 6.48 -7.79 21.56
N PHE A 11 5.77 -7.98 20.44
CA PHE A 11 5.36 -9.29 19.98
C PHE A 11 6.55 -10.19 19.58
N THR A 12 7.54 -9.65 18.86
CA THR A 12 8.71 -10.43 18.43
C THR A 12 9.64 -10.77 19.59
N HIS A 13 9.81 -9.89 20.57
CA HIS A 13 10.61 -10.19 21.77
C HIS A 13 9.92 -11.21 22.66
N LEU A 14 8.60 -11.09 22.83
CA LEU A 14 7.81 -12.06 23.60
C LEU A 14 7.85 -13.43 22.92
N THR A 15 7.73 -13.48 21.59
CA THR A 15 7.87 -14.71 20.80
C THR A 15 9.29 -15.31 20.88
N GLY A 16 10.33 -14.47 20.88
CA GLY A 16 11.71 -14.92 21.05
C GLY A 16 11.97 -15.53 22.43
N LEU A 17 11.40 -14.91 23.48
CA LEU A 17 11.47 -15.43 24.85
C LEU A 17 10.69 -16.73 25.03
N THR A 18 9.47 -16.83 24.49
CA THR A 18 8.69 -18.08 24.55
C THR A 18 9.37 -19.21 23.79
N THR A 19 9.97 -18.90 22.64
CA THR A 19 10.76 -19.87 21.87
C THR A 19 11.98 -20.34 22.67
N GLY A 20 12.71 -19.43 23.31
CA GLY A 20 13.83 -19.79 24.20
C GLY A 20 13.39 -20.67 25.38
N ALA A 21 12.23 -20.39 25.99
CA ALA A 21 11.67 -21.20 27.06
C ALA A 21 11.23 -22.59 26.58
N LEU A 22 10.66 -22.70 25.38
CA LEU A 22 10.28 -23.98 24.77
C LEU A 22 11.50 -24.84 24.44
N ILE A 23 12.57 -24.22 23.94
CA ILE A 23 13.84 -24.92 23.67
C ILE A 23 14.41 -25.48 24.97
N LEU A 24 14.42 -24.69 26.05
CA LEU A 24 14.89 -25.13 27.37
C LEU A 24 14.03 -26.29 27.93
N ALA A 25 12.71 -26.24 27.79
CA ALA A 25 11.82 -27.32 28.20
C ALA A 25 12.05 -28.59 27.37
N GLY A 26 12.27 -28.44 26.06
CA GLY A 26 12.58 -29.55 25.16
C GLY A 26 13.92 -30.21 25.50
N THR A 27 14.98 -29.43 25.70
CA THR A 27 16.30 -29.98 26.05
C THR A 27 16.29 -30.68 27.40
N ALA A 28 15.53 -30.17 28.38
CA ALA A 28 15.33 -30.84 29.67
C ALA A 28 14.63 -32.21 29.54
N LEU A 29 13.70 -32.37 28.59
CA LEU A 29 13.03 -33.64 28.32
C LEU A 29 13.99 -34.70 27.76
N PHE A 30 14.91 -34.31 26.87
CA PHE A 30 15.79 -35.25 26.18
C PHE A 30 17.12 -35.53 26.90
N ALA A 31 17.69 -34.53 27.56
CA ALA A 31 19.02 -34.62 28.19
C ALA A 31 18.97 -34.66 29.74
N GLY A 32 17.77 -34.63 30.33
CA GLY A 32 17.57 -34.70 31.77
C GLY A 32 17.67 -33.35 32.49
N ALA A 33 17.26 -33.33 33.76
CA ALA A 33 17.15 -32.10 34.57
C ALA A 33 18.50 -31.43 34.89
N GLU A 34 19.63 -32.11 34.68
CA GLU A 34 20.97 -31.55 34.90
C GLU A 34 21.31 -30.41 33.93
N VAL A 35 20.56 -30.30 32.82
CA VAL A 35 20.71 -29.23 31.84
C VAL A 35 20.04 -27.93 32.30
N ILE A 36 19.21 -27.98 33.35
CA ILE A 36 18.59 -26.82 34.02
C ILE A 36 19.61 -26.16 34.98
N ALA A 37 20.83 -25.95 34.48
CA ALA A 37 21.84 -25.17 35.16
C ALA A 37 21.66 -23.69 34.80
N PHE A 38 21.96 -22.81 35.76
CA PHE A 38 21.95 -21.36 35.56
C PHE A 38 22.61 -20.87 34.24
N PRO A 39 23.81 -21.36 33.84
CA PRO A 39 24.43 -20.92 32.59
C PRO A 39 23.62 -21.29 31.34
N THR A 40 22.97 -22.47 31.32
CA THR A 40 22.16 -22.92 30.18
C THR A 40 20.89 -22.09 30.03
N ILE A 41 20.24 -21.77 31.15
CA ILE A 41 19.07 -20.89 31.18
C ILE A 41 19.43 -19.51 30.64
N LEU A 42 20.55 -18.94 31.12
CA LEU A 42 21.01 -17.62 30.68
C LEU A 42 21.35 -17.61 29.19
N LEU A 43 22.01 -18.66 28.69
CA LEU A 43 22.30 -18.82 27.26
C LEU A 43 21.00 -18.88 26.44
N CYS A 44 20.00 -19.67 26.85
CA CYS A 44 18.71 -19.76 26.14
C CYS A 44 17.96 -18.42 26.12
N ILE A 45 17.97 -17.65 27.21
CA ILE A 45 17.34 -16.33 27.26
C ILE A 45 18.07 -15.36 26.32
N VAL A 46 19.40 -15.34 26.35
CA VAL A 46 20.20 -14.46 25.48
C VAL A 46 19.97 -14.80 24.02
N VAL A 47 20.03 -16.08 23.64
CA VAL A 47 19.78 -16.52 22.26
C VAL A 47 18.35 -16.20 21.81
N GLY A 48 17.35 -16.46 22.66
CA GLY A 48 15.95 -16.13 22.38
C GLY A 48 15.73 -14.62 22.20
N TYR A 49 16.38 -13.80 23.03
CA TYR A 49 16.35 -12.34 22.90
C TYR A 49 16.98 -11.86 21.59
N PHE A 50 18.17 -12.38 21.23
CA PHE A 50 18.82 -12.04 19.95
C PHE A 50 17.98 -12.48 18.75
N ALA A 51 17.38 -13.67 18.78
CA ALA A 51 16.48 -14.13 17.72
C ALA A 51 15.24 -13.21 17.61
N GLY A 52 14.66 -12.80 18.74
CA GLY A 52 13.56 -11.83 18.79
C GLY A 52 13.96 -10.46 18.21
N ALA A 53 15.14 -9.94 18.56
CA ALA A 53 15.65 -8.68 18.05
C ALA A 53 15.95 -8.72 16.55
N LEU A 54 16.56 -9.80 16.05
CA LEU A 54 16.83 -9.98 14.62
C LEU A 54 15.54 -10.11 13.81
N SER A 55 14.56 -10.87 14.30
CA SER A 55 13.26 -10.99 13.64
C SER A 55 12.52 -9.64 13.60
N TYR A 56 12.58 -8.85 14.67
CA TYR A 56 12.05 -7.49 14.69
C TYR A 56 12.67 -6.60 13.61
N LEU A 57 14.01 -6.57 13.52
CA LEU A 57 14.72 -5.78 12.50
C LEU A 57 14.38 -6.24 11.09
N PHE A 58 14.24 -7.55 10.89
CA PHE A 58 13.84 -8.12 9.61
C PHE A 58 12.42 -7.67 9.20
N VAL A 59 11.45 -7.75 10.12
CA VAL A 59 10.07 -7.31 9.88
C VAL A 59 10.03 -5.82 9.58
N GLN A 60 10.69 -5.00 10.41
CA GLN A 60 10.76 -3.55 10.22
C GLN A 60 11.35 -3.17 8.86
N ASN A 61 12.47 -3.79 8.47
CA ASN A 61 13.11 -3.49 7.19
C ASN A 61 12.27 -3.98 6.00
N THR A 62 11.59 -5.12 6.14
CA THR A 62 10.70 -5.66 5.10
C THR A 62 9.48 -4.77 4.88
N LEU A 63 8.80 -4.35 5.95
CA LEU A 63 7.68 -3.41 5.88
C LEU A 63 8.10 -2.08 5.24
N ALA A 64 9.22 -1.51 5.69
CA ALA A 64 9.74 -0.28 5.11
C ALA A 64 10.00 -0.40 3.60
N ARG A 65 10.58 -1.53 3.16
CA ARG A 65 10.80 -1.81 1.73
C ARG A 65 9.49 -1.94 0.96
N GLN A 66 8.50 -2.64 1.52
CA GLN A 66 7.20 -2.82 0.87
C GLN A 66 6.47 -1.50 0.68
N LEU A 67 6.41 -0.66 1.72
CA LEU A 67 5.75 0.65 1.66
C LEU A 67 6.45 1.59 0.67
N ARG A 68 7.79 1.61 0.66
CA ARG A 68 8.55 2.39 -0.35
C ARG A 68 8.22 1.95 -1.77
N ARG A 69 8.13 0.64 -2.00
CA ARG A 69 7.76 0.12 -3.32
C ARG A 69 6.33 0.50 -3.72
N GLN A 70 5.40 0.56 -2.78
CA GLN A 70 4.05 1.06 -3.06
C GLN A 70 4.07 2.55 -3.41
N LEU A 71 4.86 3.35 -2.71
CA LEU A 71 5.04 4.78 -3.04
C LEU A 71 5.69 4.98 -4.42
N GLU A 72 6.68 4.16 -4.79
CA GLU A 72 7.26 4.18 -6.15
C GLU A 72 6.22 3.88 -7.23
N LEU A 73 5.28 2.95 -6.97
CA LEU A 73 4.19 2.65 -7.91
C LEU A 73 3.16 3.78 -8.01
N LEU A 74 2.96 4.54 -6.93
CA LEU A 74 2.05 5.69 -6.90
C LEU A 74 2.70 6.98 -7.44
N GLN A 75 4.03 7.06 -7.43
CA GLN A 75 4.82 8.20 -7.92
C GLN A 75 4.37 8.77 -9.28
N PRO A 76 4.06 7.98 -10.33
CA PRO A 76 3.59 8.55 -11.60
C PRO A 76 2.23 9.26 -11.51
N LEU A 77 1.42 8.97 -10.49
CA LEU A 77 0.09 9.55 -10.31
C LEU A 77 0.13 10.79 -9.40
N ILE A 78 0.98 10.79 -8.39
CA ILE A 78 1.03 11.84 -7.35
C ILE A 78 2.29 12.71 -7.39
N GLY A 79 3.27 12.39 -8.24
CA GLY A 79 4.54 13.09 -8.29
C GLY A 79 5.59 12.52 -7.33
N ALA A 80 6.74 13.21 -7.21
CA ALA A 80 7.93 12.66 -6.57
C ALA A 80 7.70 12.24 -5.10
N ALA A 81 8.01 10.97 -4.80
CA ALA A 81 8.09 10.50 -3.42
C ALA A 81 9.31 11.15 -2.72
N PRO A 82 9.23 11.48 -1.41
CA PRO A 82 10.35 12.04 -0.69
C PRO A 82 11.46 11.00 -0.60
N ASN A 83 12.63 11.37 -1.11
CA ASN A 83 13.83 10.59 -0.99
C ASN A 83 14.42 10.81 0.41
N GLY A 84 14.27 9.84 1.31
CA GLY A 84 14.89 9.96 2.63
C GLY A 84 14.46 8.90 3.65
N GLY A 85 15.26 8.75 4.70
CA GLY A 85 15.12 7.76 5.78
C GLY A 85 13.88 7.93 6.65
N MET A 86 12.70 7.74 6.05
CA MET A 86 11.43 7.73 6.74
C MET A 86 11.26 6.45 7.56
N THR A 87 10.64 6.61 8.73
CA THR A 87 10.14 5.53 9.57
C THR A 87 8.99 4.78 8.90
N VAL A 88 8.66 3.57 9.38
CA VAL A 88 7.55 2.76 8.83
C VAL A 88 6.22 3.51 8.97
N GLU A 89 6.00 4.20 10.08
CA GLU A 89 4.81 5.02 10.33
C GLU A 89 4.67 6.18 9.35
N GLN A 90 5.78 6.88 9.07
CA GLN A 90 5.79 7.96 8.09
C GLN A 90 5.53 7.42 6.67
N LEU A 91 6.13 6.29 6.32
CA LEU A 91 5.88 5.62 5.05
C LEU A 91 4.41 5.21 4.92
N LEU A 92 3.79 4.71 5.98
CA LEU A 92 2.39 4.32 5.97
C LEU A 92 1.46 5.53 5.78
N GLY A 93 1.66 6.59 6.56
CA GLY A 93 0.87 7.82 6.42
C GLY A 93 1.01 8.41 5.02
N GLN A 94 2.22 8.36 4.45
CA GLN A 94 2.42 8.83 3.09
C GLN A 94 1.71 7.97 2.04
N VAL A 95 1.66 6.65 2.21
CA VAL A 95 0.87 5.79 1.32
C VAL A 95 -0.61 6.14 1.42
N GLU A 96 -1.15 6.38 2.62
CA GLU A 96 -2.53 6.82 2.84
C GLU A 96 -2.81 8.16 2.11
N ASP A 97 -1.94 9.15 2.27
CA ASP A 97 -2.05 10.45 1.59
C ASP A 97 -1.98 10.31 0.06
N SER A 98 -1.11 9.43 -0.43
CA SER A 98 -0.93 9.16 -1.86
C SER A 98 -2.17 8.52 -2.47
N VAL A 99 -2.77 7.55 -1.77
CA VAL A 99 -4.02 6.91 -2.19
C VAL A 99 -5.16 7.92 -2.18
N GLY A 100 -5.24 8.80 -1.18
CA GLY A 100 -6.24 9.87 -1.14
C GLY A 100 -6.14 10.83 -2.34
N GLN A 101 -4.92 11.21 -2.73
CA GLN A 101 -4.71 12.02 -3.93
C GLN A 101 -5.13 11.31 -5.22
N VAL A 102 -4.88 10.01 -5.34
CA VAL A 102 -5.34 9.21 -6.49
C VAL A 102 -6.86 9.17 -6.55
N ASP A 103 -7.54 9.02 -5.41
CA ASP A 103 -9.01 9.03 -5.33
C ASP A 103 -9.59 10.38 -5.79
N GLU A 104 -9.00 11.49 -5.34
CA GLU A 104 -9.39 12.84 -5.79
C GLU A 104 -9.16 13.05 -7.30
N LEU A 105 -8.04 12.56 -7.82
CA LEU A 105 -7.74 12.61 -9.26
C LEU A 105 -8.79 11.83 -10.07
N ILE A 106 -9.15 10.62 -9.62
CA ILE A 106 -10.20 9.81 -10.27
C ILE A 106 -11.54 10.55 -10.23
N GLY A 107 -11.92 11.12 -9.09
CA GLY A 107 -13.15 11.91 -8.96
C GLY A 107 -13.17 13.10 -9.93
N THR A 108 -12.04 13.79 -10.09
CA THR A 108 -11.90 14.90 -11.04
C THR A 108 -12.02 14.46 -12.49
N VAL A 109 -11.40 13.32 -12.86
CA VAL A 109 -11.50 12.76 -14.21
C VAL A 109 -12.94 12.36 -14.52
N LEU A 110 -13.62 11.67 -13.60
CA LEU A 110 -15.02 11.29 -13.76
C LEU A 110 -15.92 12.52 -13.92
N GLY A 111 -15.76 13.53 -13.07
CA GLY A 111 -16.51 14.78 -13.20
C GLY A 111 -16.23 15.52 -14.51
N THR A 112 -15.00 15.43 -15.02
CA THR A 112 -14.64 16.00 -16.34
C THR A 112 -15.32 15.23 -17.48
N VAL A 113 -15.38 13.90 -17.41
CA VAL A 113 -16.08 13.06 -18.38
C VAL A 113 -17.58 13.38 -18.39
N ASP A 114 -18.21 13.48 -17.21
CA ASP A 114 -19.62 13.83 -17.07
C ASP A 114 -19.93 15.21 -17.66
N ASN A 115 -19.00 16.16 -17.52
CA ASN A 115 -19.12 17.50 -18.13
C ASN A 115 -18.94 17.49 -19.65
N ILE A 116 -18.09 16.61 -20.20
CA ILE A 116 -17.81 16.55 -21.66
C ILE A 116 -18.90 15.79 -22.42
N GLN A 117 -19.54 14.79 -21.80
CA GLN A 117 -20.58 13.98 -22.42
C GLN A 117 -21.73 14.78 -23.07
N PRO A 118 -22.34 15.80 -22.42
CA PRO A 118 -23.41 16.58 -23.05
C PRO A 118 -22.93 17.41 -24.24
N HIS A 119 -21.68 17.86 -24.24
CA HIS A 119 -21.11 18.59 -25.37
C HIS A 119 -20.98 17.69 -26.61
N TYR A 120 -20.51 16.45 -26.44
CA TYR A 120 -20.49 15.48 -27.54
C TYR A 120 -21.89 15.17 -28.08
N ALA A 121 -22.87 14.99 -27.19
CA ALA A 121 -24.26 14.76 -27.60
C ALA A 121 -24.80 15.96 -28.41
N SER A 122 -24.54 17.18 -27.95
CA SER A 122 -24.96 18.41 -28.63
C SER A 122 -24.31 18.59 -30.01
N VAL A 123 -23.01 18.31 -30.13
CA VAL A 123 -22.30 18.37 -31.43
C VAL A 123 -22.88 17.33 -32.39
N ASN A 124 -23.11 16.10 -31.93
CA ASN A 124 -23.70 15.05 -32.77
C ASN A 124 -25.10 15.45 -33.28
N THR A 125 -25.96 15.99 -32.41
CA THR A 125 -27.29 16.49 -32.81
C THR A 125 -27.18 17.59 -33.85
N THR A 126 -26.27 18.56 -33.65
CA THR A 126 -26.06 19.66 -34.60
C THR A 126 -25.61 19.15 -35.98
N ILE A 127 -24.72 18.15 -36.02
CA ILE A 127 -24.26 17.55 -37.28
C ILE A 127 -25.42 16.86 -38.01
N LEU A 128 -26.26 16.11 -37.28
CA LEU A 128 -27.42 15.44 -37.87
C LEU A 128 -28.43 16.44 -38.44
N GLU A 129 -28.71 17.54 -37.73
CA GLU A 129 -29.59 18.60 -38.23
C GLU A 129 -29.01 19.30 -39.47
N LEU A 130 -27.70 19.56 -39.48
CA LEU A 130 -27.05 20.18 -40.64
C LEU A 130 -27.08 19.26 -41.86
N ALA A 131 -26.85 17.96 -41.67
CA ALA A 131 -26.94 16.97 -42.72
C ALA A 131 -28.36 16.86 -43.30
N ASP A 132 -29.38 16.89 -42.43
CA ASP A 132 -30.78 16.86 -42.86
C ASP A 132 -31.15 18.13 -43.66
N ARG A 133 -30.76 19.31 -43.16
CA ARG A 133 -30.96 20.58 -43.89
C ARG A 133 -30.25 20.61 -45.23
N ALA A 134 -29.02 20.10 -45.30
CA ALA A 134 -28.27 20.00 -46.56
C ALA A 134 -29.00 19.09 -47.56
N ARG A 135 -29.55 17.96 -47.10
CA ARG A 135 -30.33 17.04 -47.94
C ARG A 135 -31.61 17.68 -48.48
N ILE A 136 -32.35 18.40 -47.63
CA ILE A 136 -33.55 19.14 -48.03
C ILE A 136 -33.20 20.22 -49.06
N GLY A 137 -32.12 20.98 -48.83
CA GLY A 137 -31.64 22.01 -49.75
C GLY A 137 -31.26 21.45 -51.12
N LEU A 138 -30.57 20.30 -51.17
CA LEU A 138 -30.19 19.63 -52.41
C LEU A 138 -31.42 19.17 -53.21
N ALA A 139 -32.38 18.51 -52.55
CA ALA A 139 -33.60 18.05 -53.20
C ALA A 139 -34.44 19.20 -53.78
N ALA A 140 -34.50 20.34 -53.09
CA ALA A 140 -35.18 21.54 -53.59
C ALA A 140 -34.51 22.14 -54.83
N ALA A 141 -33.17 22.08 -54.91
CA ALA A 141 -32.43 22.53 -56.08
C ALA A 141 -32.67 21.63 -57.30
N GLU A 142 -32.65 20.31 -57.10
CA GLU A 142 -32.95 19.32 -58.17
C GLU A 142 -34.39 19.45 -58.69
N SER A 143 -35.37 19.74 -57.83
CA SER A 143 -36.77 19.91 -58.26
C SER A 143 -37.06 21.17 -59.08
N LYS A 144 -36.13 22.13 -59.11
CA LYS A 144 -36.26 23.41 -59.83
C LYS A 144 -35.59 23.40 -61.21
N GLN A 145 -34.95 22.31 -61.58
CA GLN A 145 -34.25 22.11 -62.85
C GLN A 145 -35.10 21.27 -63.80
#